data_AF-A0A645D0B4-F1
#
_entry.id   AF-A0A645D0B4-F1
#
_cell.length_a   1.000
_cell.length_b   1.000
_cell.length_c   1.000
_cell.angle_alpha   90.00
_cell.angle_beta   90.00
_cell.angle_gamma   90.00
#
_symmetry.space_group_name_H-M   'P 1'
#
loop_
_entity.id
_entity.type
_entity.pdbx_description
1 polymer ?
#
loop_
_entity_poly.entity_id
_entity_poly.type
_entity_poly.pdbx_seq_one_letter_code
_entity_poly.pdbx_strand_id
1 'polypeptide(L)'
;MLCPPAQLLKEDAFRWGCEIVNQEIREQACRNLFQELPYAEELVQGWTAREEDNIRTTGYWLFARLCIIRSEAVVRIGHDELIEKAVSDLKSESLLLRQSALNMLKFFGRISPYNAEKVMSMITAFEYSNDPQEKEIFDLLSFEFQE
;
A
#
# COMPACT_ATOMS: atom_id res chain seq x y z
N MET A 1 -14.01 -16.75 17.89
CA MET A 1 -12.72 -16.03 17.84
C MET A 1 -11.69 -16.99 17.28
N LEU A 2 -11.34 -16.85 16.00
CA LEU A 2 -10.41 -17.74 15.30
C LEU A 2 -9.01 -17.12 15.38
N CYS A 3 -8.10 -17.77 16.12
CA CYS A 3 -6.70 -17.41 16.38
C CYS A 3 -6.42 -15.99 16.96
N PRO A 4 -5.92 -15.87 18.20
CA PRO A 4 -5.39 -14.60 18.70
C PRO A 4 -4.21 -14.12 17.82
N PRO A 5 -4.14 -12.83 17.43
CA PRO A 5 -3.05 -12.32 16.59
C PRO A 5 -1.65 -12.64 17.13
N ALA A 6 -1.49 -12.67 18.45
CA ALA A 6 -0.23 -13.00 19.12
C ALA A 6 0.25 -14.45 18.95
N GLN A 7 -0.60 -15.36 18.43
CA GLN A 7 -0.27 -16.78 18.23
C GLN A 7 -0.05 -17.13 16.76
N LEU A 8 -0.33 -16.23 15.83
CA LEU A 8 -0.08 -16.47 14.42
C LEU A 8 1.42 -16.40 14.17
N LEU A 9 1.96 -17.42 13.52
CA LEU A 9 3.36 -17.42 13.10
C LEU A 9 3.54 -16.48 11.92
N LYS A 10 4.71 -15.84 11.84
CA LYS A 10 5.02 -14.91 10.76
C LYS A 10 4.97 -15.60 9.41
N GLU A 11 5.47 -16.82 9.31
CA GLU A 11 5.48 -17.63 8.10
C GLU A 11 4.05 -17.95 7.63
N ASP A 12 3.14 -18.26 8.56
CA ASP A 12 1.74 -18.52 8.25
C ASP A 12 1.02 -17.25 7.81
N ALA A 13 1.21 -16.13 8.53
CA ALA A 13 0.67 -14.83 8.13
C ALA A 13 1.15 -14.45 6.72
N PHE A 14 2.45 -14.61 6.46
CA PHE A 14 3.05 -14.32 5.17
C PHE A 14 2.45 -15.17 4.06
N ARG A 15 2.33 -16.49 4.27
CA ARG A 15 1.72 -17.43 3.33
C ARG A 15 0.27 -17.07 3.05
N TRP A 16 -0.52 -16.78 4.08
CA TRP A 16 -1.92 -16.38 3.92
C TRP A 16 -2.05 -15.13 3.06
N GLY A 17 -1.24 -14.10 3.30
CA GLY A 17 -1.25 -12.89 2.48
C GLY A 17 -0.93 -13.13 1.00
N CYS A 18 -0.11 -14.14 0.70
CA CYS A 18 0.23 -14.53 -0.67
C CYS A 18 -0.90 -15.30 -1.38
N GLU A 19 -1.68 -16.06 -0.63
CA GLU A 19 -2.75 -16.94 -1.16
C GLU A 19 -4.11 -16.22 -1.31
N ILE A 20 -4.28 -15.02 -0.75
CA ILE A 20 -5.54 -14.27 -0.87
C ILE A 20 -5.72 -13.73 -2.30
N VAL A 21 -6.70 -14.26 -3.01
CA VAL A 21 -7.10 -13.79 -4.35
C VAL A 21 -8.29 -12.83 -4.30
N ASN A 22 -9.23 -13.07 -3.39
CA ASN A 22 -10.46 -12.30 -3.29
C ASN A 22 -10.23 -10.96 -2.56
N GLN A 23 -10.71 -9.87 -3.16
CA GLN A 23 -10.52 -8.52 -2.65
C GLN A 23 -11.20 -8.27 -1.30
N GLU A 24 -12.42 -8.76 -1.09
CA GLU A 24 -13.12 -8.60 0.19
C GLU A 24 -12.38 -9.35 1.30
N ILE A 25 -11.90 -10.56 1.03
CA ILE A 25 -11.07 -11.32 1.98
C ILE A 25 -9.79 -10.56 2.30
N ARG A 26 -9.13 -9.95 1.31
CA ARG A 26 -7.93 -9.13 1.50
C ARG A 26 -8.20 -7.97 2.46
N GLU A 27 -9.27 -7.22 2.23
CA GLU A 27 -9.64 -6.07 3.06
C GLU A 27 -9.93 -6.50 4.51
N GLN A 28 -10.71 -7.57 4.70
CA GLN A 28 -11.03 -8.08 6.02
C GLN A 28 -9.78 -8.62 6.75
N ALA A 29 -8.89 -9.32 6.04
CA ALA A 29 -7.65 -9.84 6.61
C ALA A 29 -6.70 -8.70 7.01
N CYS A 30 -6.52 -7.69 6.15
CA CYS A 30 -5.70 -6.51 6.48
C CYS A 30 -6.27 -5.74 7.67
N ARG A 31 -7.60 -5.54 7.70
CA ARG A 31 -8.29 -4.75 8.73
C ARG A 31 -8.38 -5.45 10.09
N ASN A 32 -8.59 -6.75 10.13
CA ASN A 32 -8.94 -7.43 11.38
C ASN A 32 -7.84 -8.36 11.92
N LEU A 33 -6.84 -8.70 11.08
CA LEU A 33 -5.76 -9.61 11.46
C LEU A 33 -4.40 -8.97 11.28
N PHE A 34 -4.01 -8.66 10.04
CA PHE A 34 -2.63 -8.29 9.75
C PHE A 34 -2.20 -6.97 10.37
N GLN A 35 -3.11 -6.00 10.52
CA GLN A 35 -2.80 -4.72 11.18
C GLN A 35 -2.43 -4.88 12.67
N GLU A 36 -2.89 -5.96 13.32
CA GLU A 36 -2.68 -6.21 14.75
C GLU A 36 -1.41 -7.03 15.03
N LEU A 37 -0.72 -7.50 13.98
CA LEU A 37 0.46 -8.34 14.13
C LEU A 37 1.67 -7.47 14.52
N PRO A 38 2.51 -7.92 15.47
CA PRO A 38 3.68 -7.16 15.92
C PRO A 38 4.78 -7.00 14.86
N TYR A 39 4.68 -7.75 13.77
CA TYR A 39 5.59 -7.76 12.62
C TYR A 39 4.89 -7.31 11.31
N ALA A 40 3.82 -6.52 11.41
CA ALA A 40 3.06 -6.04 10.26
C ALA A 40 3.94 -5.27 9.24
N GLU A 41 4.95 -4.55 9.71
CA GLU A 41 5.95 -3.88 8.87
C GLU A 41 6.71 -4.86 7.97
N GLU A 42 7.07 -6.02 8.49
CA GLU A 42 7.84 -7.04 7.77
C GLU A 42 6.96 -7.72 6.71
N LEU A 43 5.65 -7.85 6.98
CA LEU A 43 4.69 -8.34 5.99
C LEU A 43 4.54 -7.34 4.83
N VAL A 44 4.40 -6.05 5.12
CA VAL A 44 4.36 -5.02 4.06
C VAL A 44 5.60 -5.10 3.19
N GLN A 45 6.79 -5.04 3.79
CA GLN A 45 8.05 -5.07 3.05
C GLN A 45 8.17 -6.35 2.23
N GLY A 46 7.90 -7.50 2.83
CA GLY A 46 8.03 -8.78 2.16
C GLY A 46 7.00 -9.05 1.06
N TRP A 47 5.79 -8.47 1.12
CA TRP A 47 4.77 -8.61 0.09
C TRP A 47 4.91 -7.60 -1.04
N THR A 48 5.27 -6.34 -0.74
CA THR A 48 5.44 -5.29 -1.74
C THR A 48 6.69 -5.49 -2.60
N ALA A 49 7.69 -6.20 -2.09
CA ALA A 49 8.89 -6.61 -2.85
C ALA A 49 8.66 -7.80 -3.80
N ARG A 50 7.45 -8.37 -3.89
CA ARG A 50 7.16 -9.54 -4.73
C ARG A 50 6.91 -9.18 -6.19
N GLU A 51 7.19 -10.10 -7.08
CA GLU A 51 6.92 -9.93 -8.52
C GLU A 51 5.44 -10.16 -8.86
N GLU A 52 4.72 -10.90 -8.02
CA GLU A 52 3.32 -11.21 -8.22
C GLU A 52 2.41 -10.03 -7.82
N ASP A 53 1.69 -9.48 -8.79
CA ASP A 53 0.75 -8.36 -8.61
C ASP A 53 -0.24 -8.59 -7.46
N ASN A 54 -0.77 -9.82 -7.35
CA ASN A 54 -1.75 -10.18 -6.33
C ASN A 54 -1.16 -10.08 -4.90
N ILE A 55 0.12 -10.38 -4.74
CA ILE A 55 0.81 -10.30 -3.45
C ILE A 55 1.13 -8.84 -3.13
N ARG A 56 1.65 -8.07 -4.10
CA ARG A 56 1.89 -6.63 -3.92
C ARG A 56 0.61 -5.87 -3.57
N THR A 57 -0.51 -6.23 -4.20
CA THR A 57 -1.83 -5.69 -3.87
C THR A 57 -2.16 -5.88 -2.38
N THR A 58 -1.93 -7.06 -1.82
CA THR A 58 -2.11 -7.32 -0.37
C THR A 58 -1.18 -6.44 0.48
N GLY A 59 0.08 -6.29 0.06
CA GLY A 59 1.06 -5.40 0.68
C GLY A 59 0.60 -3.94 0.76
N TYR A 60 0.14 -3.38 -0.35
CA TYR A 60 -0.36 -2.00 -0.41
C TYR A 60 -1.62 -1.80 0.43
N TRP A 61 -2.53 -2.77 0.44
CA TRP A 61 -3.72 -2.74 1.29
C TRP A 61 -3.38 -2.73 2.78
N LEU A 62 -2.43 -3.57 3.21
CA LEU A 62 -1.97 -3.57 4.60
C LEU A 62 -1.32 -2.23 4.95
N PHE A 63 -0.43 -1.71 4.11
CA PHE A 63 0.23 -0.44 4.38
C PHE A 63 -0.75 0.74 4.45
N ALA A 64 -1.69 0.84 3.50
CA ALA A 64 -2.75 1.84 3.54
C ALA A 64 -3.54 1.75 4.85
N ARG A 65 -3.84 0.54 5.31
CA ARG A 65 -4.53 0.32 6.57
C ARG A 65 -3.73 0.79 7.78
N LEU A 66 -2.43 0.49 7.82
CA LEU A 66 -1.52 0.96 8.88
C LEU A 66 -1.43 2.49 8.90
N CYS A 67 -1.44 3.15 7.74
CA CYS A 67 -1.51 4.61 7.63
C CYS A 67 -2.82 5.17 8.21
N ILE A 68 -3.96 4.57 7.86
CA ILE A 68 -5.30 4.98 8.35
C ILE A 68 -5.37 4.95 9.87
N ILE A 69 -4.85 3.88 10.50
CA ILE A 69 -4.87 3.74 11.96
C ILE A 69 -3.70 4.43 12.66
N ARG A 70 -2.81 5.09 11.90
CA ARG A 70 -1.58 5.74 12.40
C ARG A 70 -0.72 4.80 13.25
N SER A 71 -0.54 3.57 12.77
CA SER A 71 0.26 2.55 13.47
C SER A 71 1.73 2.95 13.55
N GLU A 72 2.39 2.65 14.67
CA GLU A 72 3.84 2.81 14.84
C GLU A 72 4.64 1.96 13.84
N ALA A 73 4.05 0.88 13.32
CA ALA A 73 4.67 0.05 12.28
C ALA A 73 5.02 0.87 11.03
N VAL A 74 4.25 1.92 10.71
CA VAL A 74 4.53 2.78 9.54
C VAL A 74 5.91 3.41 9.63
N VAL A 75 6.35 3.82 10.83
CA VAL A 75 7.67 4.46 11.04
C VAL A 75 8.83 3.47 10.84
N ARG A 76 8.58 2.17 11.03
CA ARG A 76 9.60 1.11 10.90
C ARG A 76 9.78 0.60 9.47
N ILE A 77 8.92 1.04 8.54
CA ILE A 77 8.97 0.63 7.13
C ILE A 77 9.88 1.59 6.35
N GLY A 78 10.80 1.04 5.56
CA GLY A 78 11.55 1.82 4.57
C GLY A 78 10.63 2.33 3.46
N HIS A 79 10.40 3.64 3.39
CA HIS A 79 9.41 4.22 2.46
C HIS A 79 9.92 4.44 1.04
N ASP A 80 11.24 4.60 0.83
CA ASP A 80 11.78 4.97 -0.49
C ASP A 80 11.47 3.90 -1.55
N GLU A 81 11.98 2.68 -1.35
CA GLU A 81 11.76 1.54 -2.25
C GLU A 81 10.26 1.21 -2.39
N LEU A 82 9.52 1.35 -1.29
CA LEU A 82 8.08 1.09 -1.26
C LEU A 82 7.29 2.09 -2.12
N ILE A 83 7.62 3.38 -2.03
CA ILE A 83 6.99 4.43 -2.86
C ILE A 83 7.40 4.26 -4.32
N GLU A 84 8.68 4.01 -4.59
CA GLU A 84 9.17 3.77 -5.95
C GLU A 84 8.43 2.61 -6.62
N LYS A 85 8.27 1.50 -5.91
CA LYS A 85 7.52 0.34 -6.41
C LYS A 85 6.04 0.68 -6.61
N ALA A 86 5.40 1.37 -5.67
CA ALA A 86 4.00 1.79 -5.81
C ALA A 86 3.80 2.73 -7.00
N VAL A 87 4.70 3.69 -7.22
CA VAL A 87 4.66 4.60 -8.37
C VAL A 87 4.84 3.86 -9.69
N SER A 88 5.74 2.86 -9.74
CA SER A 88 5.85 1.97 -10.90
C SER A 88 4.55 1.19 -11.14
N ASP A 89 3.91 0.69 -10.08
CA ASP A 89 2.67 -0.10 -10.17
C ASP A 89 1.44 0.75 -10.56
N LEU A 90 1.50 2.08 -10.50
CA LEU A 90 0.46 2.97 -11.06
C LEU A 90 0.30 2.81 -12.57
N LYS A 91 1.30 2.26 -13.26
CA LYS A 91 1.28 1.97 -14.71
C LYS A 91 0.83 0.54 -15.02
N SER A 92 0.45 -0.24 -14.01
CA SER A 92 0.06 -1.64 -14.21
C SER A 92 -1.26 -1.76 -14.99
N GLU A 93 -1.31 -2.73 -15.89
CA GLU A 93 -2.53 -3.20 -16.55
C GLU A 93 -3.53 -3.79 -15.54
N SER A 94 -3.03 -4.30 -14.41
CA SER A 94 -3.87 -4.77 -13.31
C SER A 94 -4.52 -3.58 -12.60
N LEU A 95 -5.80 -3.36 -12.89
CA LEU A 95 -6.61 -2.33 -12.26
C LEU A 95 -6.56 -2.41 -10.73
N LEU A 96 -6.57 -3.62 -10.17
CA LEU A 96 -6.58 -3.82 -8.73
C LEU A 96 -5.25 -3.41 -8.09
N LEU A 97 -4.13 -3.79 -8.71
CA LEU A 97 -2.80 -3.41 -8.25
C LEU A 97 -2.63 -1.89 -8.30
N ARG A 98 -2.95 -1.29 -9.44
CA ARG A 98 -2.91 0.16 -9.64
C ARG A 98 -3.76 0.93 -8.62
N GLN A 99 -5.01 0.51 -8.38
CA GLN A 99 -5.86 1.14 -7.38
C GLN A 99 -5.29 0.99 -5.97
N SER A 100 -4.73 -0.18 -5.63
CA SER A 100 -4.13 -0.40 -4.32
C SER A 100 -2.87 0.45 -4.11
N ALA A 101 -2.03 0.61 -5.13
CA ALA A 101 -0.86 1.50 -5.12
C ALA A 101 -1.27 2.97 -4.96
N LEU A 102 -2.25 3.44 -5.75
CA LEU A 102 -2.81 4.79 -5.62
C LEU A 102 -3.36 5.04 -4.21
N ASN A 103 -4.13 4.10 -3.69
CA ASN A 103 -4.73 4.22 -2.36
C ASN A 103 -3.66 4.24 -1.26
N MET A 104 -2.61 3.43 -1.40
CA MET A 104 -1.46 3.43 -0.50
C MET A 104 -0.73 4.79 -0.51
N LEU A 105 -0.42 5.34 -1.67
CA LEU A 105 0.25 6.65 -1.80
C LEU A 105 -0.61 7.78 -1.20
N LYS A 106 -1.91 7.75 -1.48
CA LYS A 106 -2.90 8.68 -0.92
C LYS A 106 -2.86 8.68 0.61
N PHE A 107 -3.01 7.51 1.24
CA PHE A 107 -3.03 7.43 2.70
C PHE A 107 -1.67 7.70 3.34
N PHE A 108 -0.56 7.39 2.66
CA PHE A 108 0.77 7.77 3.11
C PHE A 108 0.95 9.29 3.12
N GLY A 109 0.55 9.98 2.05
CA GLY A 109 0.64 11.43 1.93
C GLY A 109 -0.19 12.15 2.99
N ARG A 110 -1.39 11.64 3.31
CA ARG A 110 -2.26 12.17 4.38
C ARG A 110 -1.64 12.16 5.79
N ILE A 111 -0.56 11.43 6.02
CA ILE A 111 0.11 11.39 7.34
C ILE A 111 0.76 12.73 7.65
N SER A 112 1.40 13.38 6.67
CA SER A 112 2.07 14.66 6.86
C SER A 112 2.34 15.38 5.54
N PRO A 113 2.48 16.72 5.56
CA PRO A 113 2.86 17.50 4.37
C PRO A 113 4.17 17.01 3.72
N TYR A 114 5.14 16.58 4.53
CA TYR A 114 6.39 16.00 4.04
C TYR A 114 6.16 14.74 3.20
N ASN A 115 5.26 13.86 3.64
CA ASN A 115 4.92 12.65 2.89
C ASN A 115 4.17 12.98 1.59
N ALA A 116 3.25 13.94 1.64
CA ALA A 116 2.53 14.40 0.45
C ALA A 116 3.50 14.99 -0.60
N GLU A 117 4.41 15.86 -0.18
CA GLU A 117 5.45 16.43 -1.05
C GLU A 117 6.33 15.33 -1.66
N LYS A 118 6.73 14.35 -0.84
CA LYS A 118 7.49 13.19 -1.32
C LYS A 118 6.74 12.42 -2.40
N VAL A 119 5.46 12.10 -2.20
CA VAL A 119 4.63 11.42 -3.22
C VAL A 119 4.53 12.26 -4.49
N MET A 120 4.22 13.56 -4.38
CA MET A 120 4.08 14.46 -5.53
C MET A 120 5.36 14.59 -6.35
N SER A 121 6.51 14.62 -5.69
CA SER A 121 7.82 14.68 -6.37
C SER A 121 8.08 13.44 -7.25
N MET A 122 7.62 12.27 -6.82
CA MET A 122 7.84 11.01 -7.55
C MET A 122 6.94 10.87 -8.78
N ILE A 123 5.81 11.57 -8.81
CA ILE A 123 4.84 11.52 -9.91
C ILE A 123 4.81 12.81 -10.73
N THR A 124 5.74 13.75 -10.53
CA THR A 124 5.72 15.04 -11.25
C THR A 124 5.72 14.89 -12.77
N ALA A 125 6.34 13.83 -13.30
CA ALA A 125 6.31 13.55 -14.74
C ALA A 125 4.89 13.26 -15.29
N PHE A 126 3.94 12.84 -14.44
CA PHE A 126 2.59 12.48 -14.85
C PHE A 126 1.76 13.71 -15.25
N GLU A 127 2.05 14.89 -14.68
CA GLU A 127 1.40 16.17 -15.01
C GLU A 127 1.46 16.45 -16.52
N TYR A 128 2.61 16.17 -17.13
CA TYR A 128 2.88 16.43 -18.55
C TYR A 128 2.74 15.18 -19.42
N SER A 129 2.24 14.06 -18.88
CA SER A 129 2.12 12.82 -19.61
C SER A 129 1.07 12.92 -20.74
N ASN A 130 1.30 12.17 -21.82
CA ASN A 130 0.28 12.00 -22.87
C ASN A 130 -0.70 10.87 -22.53
N ASP A 131 -0.42 10.07 -21.49
CA ASP A 131 -1.33 9.05 -21.00
C ASP A 131 -2.43 9.69 -20.13
N PRO A 132 -3.72 9.61 -20.52
CA PRO A 132 -4.82 10.13 -19.72
C PRO A 132 -4.88 9.56 -18.30
N GLN A 133 -4.47 8.30 -18.12
CA GLN A 133 -4.49 7.63 -16.82
C GLN A 133 -3.43 8.20 -15.87
N GLU A 134 -2.23 8.49 -16.38
CA GLU A 134 -1.18 9.13 -15.57
C GLU A 134 -1.62 10.53 -15.12
N LYS A 135 -2.22 11.30 -16.03
CA LYS A 135 -2.78 12.62 -15.71
C LYS A 135 -3.89 12.56 -14.67
N GLU A 136 -4.85 11.65 -14.83
CA GLU A 136 -5.92 11.45 -13.85
C GLU A 136 -5.36 11.12 -12.46
N ILE A 137 -4.35 10.24 -12.39
CA ILE A 137 -3.69 9.89 -11.13
C ILE A 137 -3.00 11.11 -10.50
N PHE A 138 -2.30 11.92 -11.30
CA PHE A 138 -1.68 13.16 -10.83
C PHE A 138 -2.71 14.14 -10.27
N ASP A 139 -3.79 14.39 -11.02
CA ASP A 139 -4.85 15.32 -10.62
C ASP A 139 -5.53 14.86 -9.32
N LEU A 140 -5.80 13.55 -9.18
CA LEU A 140 -6.40 12.97 -7.96
C LEU A 140 -5.50 13.18 -6.73
N LEU A 141 -4.21 12.90 -6.84
CA LEU A 141 -3.27 13.06 -5.72
C LEU A 141 -2.96 14.53 -5.42
N SER A 142 -2.87 15.38 -6.45
CA SER A 142 -2.71 16.82 -6.28
C SER A 142 -3.91 17.42 -5.56
N PHE A 143 -5.13 17.07 -5.97
CA PHE A 143 -6.35 17.55 -5.32
C PHE A 143 -6.41 17.09 -3.87
N GLU A 144 -6.14 15.81 -3.63
CA GLU A 144 -6.14 15.22 -2.30
C GLU A 144 -5.24 15.95 -1.30
N PHE A 145 -4.03 16.36 -1.71
CA PHE A 145 -3.06 16.96 -0.81
C PHE A 145 -3.17 18.49 -0.68
N GLN A 146 -4.13 19.10 -1.37
CA GLN A 146 -4.46 20.53 -1.23
C GLN A 146 -5.49 20.79 -0.11
N GLU A 147 -6.18 19.75 0.37
CA GLU A 147 -7.13 19.80 1.51
C GLU A 147 -6.43 19.81 2.88
#